data_AF-A0A9N6ZH39-F1
#
_entry.id   AF-A0A9N6ZH39-F1
#
_cell.length_a   1.000
_cell.length_b   1.000
_cell.length_c   1.000
_cell.angle_alpha   90.00
_cell.angle_beta   90.00
_cell.angle_gamma   90.00
#
_symmetry.space_group_name_H-M   'P 1'
#
loop_
_entity.id
_entity.type
_entity.pdbx_description
1 polymer ?
#
loop_
_entity_poly.entity_id
_entity_poly.type
_entity_poly.pdbx_seq_one_letter_code
_entity_poly.pdbx_strand_id
1 'polypeptide(L)'
;MHESRVAALEAKLAELSDTVGSYDRLRLQDLTLMEKLREQIVVLEKNNSFVIPASSSPDDDDSNLDIQALMRKLLKLKTRLEYANLRSENPVDLDEFFLNNGFLVKVAATASDHSSCKQEYASLKAEFENYKQTKVLVKHVHKKDEGIDVKMENLKREHESTIAKLKTQFGIEKYELKEEITALNTKVAQLCELEVELQKQRERSLALINEKQEEINSLRELLEPKPEWSENLAGIQYLNQAPSSQILHYVEELARREVDIQNLRKSKCKLELQMRELQLELVAKVEKFSEERRVLSDQVSRLERNQSRENANLEYLKNVVLKFLLNTELSSKAHMFNAIATILEFSDQETQRVLSKHPSWAKV
;
A
#
# COMPACT_ATOMS: atom_id res chain seq x y z
N MET A 1 8.06 -20.25 22.99
CA MET A 1 8.03 -19.57 21.66
C MET A 1 6.61 -19.37 21.13
N HIS A 2 5.78 -20.41 21.02
CA HIS A 2 4.40 -20.25 20.52
C HIS A 2 3.49 -19.42 21.44
N GLU A 3 3.59 -19.61 22.75
CA GLU A 3 2.81 -18.88 23.76
C GLU A 3 3.07 -17.37 23.75
N SER A 4 4.33 -16.95 23.60
CA SER A 4 4.70 -15.54 23.46
C SER A 4 4.13 -14.89 22.18
N ARG A 5 4.07 -15.65 21.08
CA ARG A 5 3.44 -15.18 19.84
C ARG A 5 1.92 -15.08 19.97
N VAL A 6 1.29 -16.04 20.66
CA VAL A 6 -0.15 -16.02 20.93
C VAL A 6 -0.49 -14.81 21.81
N ALA A 7 0.25 -14.60 22.91
CA ALA A 7 0.07 -13.45 23.78
C ALA A 7 0.26 -12.10 23.05
N ALA A 8 1.23 -12.00 22.14
CA ALA A 8 1.43 -10.79 21.34
C ALA A 8 0.29 -10.53 20.33
N LEU A 9 -0.30 -11.60 19.78
CA LEU A 9 -1.46 -11.48 18.89
C LEU A 9 -2.73 -11.13 19.67
N GLU A 10 -2.94 -11.72 20.84
CA GLU A 10 -4.05 -11.39 21.73
C GLU A 10 -3.98 -9.95 22.22
N ALA A 11 -2.80 -9.45 22.57
CA ALA A 11 -2.59 -8.05 22.93
C ALA A 11 -2.95 -7.09 21.78
N LYS A 12 -2.49 -7.38 20.56
CA LYS A 12 -2.87 -6.59 19.37
C LYS A 12 -4.36 -6.65 19.07
N LEU A 13 -4.99 -7.80 19.30
CA LEU A 13 -6.43 -7.98 19.05
C LEU A 13 -7.27 -7.23 20.09
N ALA A 14 -6.79 -7.13 21.33
CA ALA A 14 -7.37 -6.29 22.37
C ALA A 14 -7.24 -4.79 22.03
N GLU A 15 -6.06 -4.33 21.62
CA GLU A 15 -5.85 -2.93 21.18
C GLU A 15 -6.74 -2.56 19.98
N LEU A 16 -6.89 -3.46 19.01
CA LEU A 16 -7.81 -3.27 17.88
C LEU A 16 -9.28 -3.24 18.33
N SER A 17 -9.70 -4.09 19.27
CA SER A 17 -11.06 -4.04 19.83
C SER A 17 -11.32 -2.72 20.56
N ASP A 18 -10.36 -2.24 21.34
CA ASP A 18 -10.51 -0.99 22.11
C ASP A 18 -10.58 0.24 21.20
N THR A 19 -9.75 0.27 20.16
CA THR A 19 -9.78 1.35 19.17
C THR A 19 -11.08 1.35 18.37
N VAL A 20 -11.50 0.19 17.85
CA VAL A 20 -12.78 0.07 17.13
C VAL A 20 -13.96 0.46 18.03
N GLY A 21 -13.98 -0.01 19.27
CA GLY A 21 -15.02 0.36 20.24
C GLY A 21 -15.03 1.85 20.59
N SER A 22 -13.88 2.52 20.57
CA SER A 22 -13.78 3.97 20.76
C SER A 22 -14.30 4.75 19.56
N TYR A 23 -14.01 4.29 18.33
CA TYR A 23 -14.58 4.86 17.11
C TYR A 23 -16.09 4.70 17.04
N ASP A 24 -16.63 3.53 17.41
CA ASP A 24 -18.07 3.30 17.41
C ASP A 24 -18.81 4.19 18.42
N ARG A 25 -18.22 4.43 19.60
CA ARG A 25 -18.76 5.39 20.58
C ARG A 25 -18.77 6.82 20.06
N LEU A 26 -17.68 7.26 19.43
CA LEU A 26 -17.57 8.60 18.84
C LEU A 26 -18.59 8.77 17.71
N ARG A 27 -18.74 7.75 16.86
CA ARG A 27 -19.74 7.73 15.79
C ARG A 27 -21.17 7.86 16.32
N LEU A 28 -21.49 7.17 17.41
CA LEU A 28 -22.81 7.27 18.04
C LEU A 28 -23.05 8.68 18.59
N GLN A 29 -22.03 9.29 19.20
CA GLN A 29 -22.09 10.67 19.67
C GLN A 29 -22.33 11.65 18.51
N ASP A 30 -21.61 11.51 17.39
CA ASP A 30 -21.79 12.36 16.21
C ASP A 30 -23.20 12.24 15.61
N LEU A 31 -23.75 11.01 15.56
CA LEU A 31 -25.12 10.79 15.11
C LEU A 31 -26.13 11.53 15.99
N THR A 32 -25.99 11.45 17.32
CA THR A 32 -26.89 12.18 18.24
C THR A 32 -26.76 13.70 18.12
N LEU A 33 -25.56 14.22 17.84
CA LEU A 33 -25.36 15.66 17.63
C LEU A 33 -25.98 16.11 16.30
N MET A 34 -25.84 15.34 15.24
CA MET A 34 -26.49 15.61 13.95
C MET A 34 -28.01 15.66 14.08
N GLU A 35 -28.61 14.78 14.87
CA GLU A 35 -30.05 14.77 15.10
C GLU A 35 -30.52 16.03 15.84
N LYS A 36 -29.81 16.45 16.89
CA LYS A 36 -30.09 17.71 17.60
C LYS A 36 -29.98 18.94 16.70
N LEU A 37 -28.97 18.99 15.82
CA LEU A 37 -28.81 20.11 14.89
C LEU A 37 -29.93 20.15 13.85
N ARG A 38 -30.40 18.99 13.38
CA ARG A 38 -31.58 18.91 12.49
C ARG A 38 -32.84 19.42 13.17
N GLU A 39 -33.08 19.04 14.43
CA GLU A 39 -34.22 19.55 15.19
C GLU A 39 -34.18 21.08 15.34
N GLN A 40 -33.00 21.65 15.60
CA GLN A 40 -32.83 23.11 15.71
C GLN A 40 -33.14 23.84 14.40
N ILE A 41 -32.74 23.29 13.24
CA ILE A 41 -33.05 23.88 11.94
C ILE A 41 -34.55 23.92 11.71
N VAL A 42 -35.27 22.82 11.99
CA VAL A 42 -36.73 22.76 11.85
C VAL A 42 -37.44 23.79 12.74
N VAL A 43 -36.95 23.99 13.97
CA VAL A 43 -37.50 25.01 14.87
C VAL A 43 -37.28 26.43 14.33
N LEU A 44 -36.08 26.71 13.79
CA LEU A 44 -35.76 28.01 13.21
C LEU A 44 -36.56 28.31 11.93
N GLU A 45 -36.76 27.31 11.07
CA GLU A 45 -37.59 27.44 9.87
C GLU A 45 -39.06 27.74 10.22
N LYS A 46 -39.59 27.08 11.25
CA LYS A 46 -40.95 27.34 11.74
C LYS A 46 -41.10 28.78 12.25
N ASN A 47 -40.11 29.31 12.97
CA ASN A 47 -40.16 30.66 13.53
C ASN A 47 -40.03 31.77 12.47
N ASN A 48 -39.32 31.54 11.36
CA ASN A 48 -39.15 32.54 10.29
C ASN A 48 -40.35 32.66 9.34
N SER A 49 -41.29 31.71 9.35
CA SER A 49 -42.46 31.69 8.46
C SER A 49 -43.66 32.52 8.94
N PHE A 50 -43.59 33.15 10.11
CA PHE A 50 -44.75 33.81 10.75
C PHE A 50 -44.83 35.34 10.49
N VAL A 51 -43.81 35.97 9.90
CA VAL A 51 -43.79 37.42 9.70
C VAL A 51 -44.16 37.76 8.25
N ILE A 52 -45.43 38.09 8.02
CA ILE A 52 -46.01 39.11 7.10
C ILE A 52 -47.52 38.77 6.94
N PRO A 53 -48.42 39.61 7.48
CA PRO A 53 -49.36 40.28 6.55
C PRO A 53 -49.79 41.68 7.02
N ALA A 54 -49.94 42.62 6.08
CA ALA A 54 -50.90 43.71 6.23
C ALA A 54 -51.28 44.31 4.86
N SER A 55 -52.53 44.06 4.50
CA SER A 55 -53.32 44.76 3.50
C SER A 55 -53.99 46.01 4.12
N SER A 56 -53.97 47.16 3.44
CA SER A 56 -55.09 48.13 3.40
C SER A 56 -54.74 49.40 2.60
N SER A 57 -55.67 49.79 1.71
CA SER A 57 -55.86 51.09 1.05
C SER A 57 -56.27 52.21 2.03
N PRO A 58 -56.79 53.37 1.59
CA PRO A 58 -56.24 54.46 0.74
C PRO A 58 -56.25 55.82 1.50
N ASP A 59 -55.35 56.76 1.18
CA ASP A 59 -55.65 58.20 1.02
C ASP A 59 -54.36 59.02 0.84
N ASP A 60 -54.52 60.13 0.13
CA ASP A 60 -53.51 61.05 -0.41
C ASP A 60 -52.46 61.53 0.60
N ASP A 61 -51.20 61.18 0.34
CA ASP A 61 -50.05 61.95 0.85
C ASP A 61 -48.90 61.85 -0.17
N ASP A 62 -48.76 62.87 -1.02
CA ASP A 62 -47.83 62.88 -2.17
C ASP A 62 -46.34 63.03 -1.77
N SER A 63 -46.05 62.98 -0.46
CA SER A 63 -44.69 63.10 0.08
C SER A 63 -43.98 61.74 0.26
N ASN A 64 -44.68 60.62 0.06
CA ASN A 64 -44.11 59.28 0.28
C ASN A 64 -44.57 58.27 -0.79
N LEU A 65 -44.42 58.62 -2.07
CA LEU A 65 -44.60 57.64 -3.15
C LEU A 65 -43.31 56.84 -3.37
N ASP A 66 -43.44 55.51 -3.31
CA ASP A 66 -42.41 54.59 -3.78
C ASP A 66 -42.05 54.87 -5.26
N ILE A 67 -40.81 54.59 -5.64
CA ILE A 67 -40.22 54.83 -6.96
C ILE A 67 -41.12 54.28 -8.06
N GLN A 68 -41.74 53.11 -7.86
CA GLN A 68 -42.68 52.55 -8.83
C GLN A 68 -44.00 53.32 -8.97
N ALA A 69 -44.50 53.93 -7.89
CA ALA A 69 -45.68 54.79 -7.94
C ALA A 69 -45.36 56.11 -8.66
N LEU A 70 -44.17 56.68 -8.42
CA LEU A 70 -43.66 57.85 -9.13
C LEU A 70 -43.46 57.57 -10.62
N MET A 71 -42.86 56.44 -10.99
CA MET A 71 -42.68 56.05 -12.39
C MET A 71 -44.03 55.91 -13.12
N ARG A 72 -45.02 55.29 -12.48
CA ARG A 72 -46.37 55.17 -13.07
C ARG A 72 -47.06 56.53 -13.24
N LYS A 73 -46.91 57.44 -12.28
CA LYS A 73 -47.41 58.83 -12.41
C LYS A 73 -46.67 59.59 -13.51
N LEU A 74 -45.36 59.47 -13.59
CA LEU A 74 -44.52 60.07 -14.62
C LEU A 74 -44.93 59.58 -16.03
N LEU A 75 -45.12 58.27 -16.20
CA LEU A 75 -45.57 57.67 -17.46
C LEU A 75 -46.95 58.19 -17.87
N LYS A 76 -47.89 58.31 -16.93
CA LYS A 76 -49.23 58.87 -17.17
C LYS A 76 -49.16 60.36 -17.56
N LEU A 77 -48.27 61.13 -16.92
CA LEU A 77 -48.04 62.54 -17.26
C LEU A 77 -47.39 62.68 -18.63
N LYS A 78 -46.41 61.83 -18.95
CA LYS A 78 -45.77 61.78 -20.27
C LYS A 78 -46.80 61.50 -21.36
N THR A 79 -47.66 60.49 -21.19
CA THR A 79 -48.71 60.17 -22.18
C THR A 79 -49.73 61.30 -22.33
N ARG A 80 -50.11 61.97 -21.23
CA ARG A 80 -50.98 63.14 -21.29
C ARG A 80 -50.31 64.33 -21.99
N LEU A 81 -49.01 64.54 -21.75
CA LEU A 81 -48.22 65.60 -22.36
C LEU A 81 -48.08 65.37 -23.87
N GLU A 82 -47.75 64.14 -24.28
CA GLU A 82 -47.70 63.74 -25.69
C GLU A 82 -49.08 63.93 -26.37
N TYR A 83 -50.16 63.52 -25.71
CA TYR A 83 -51.52 63.67 -26.23
C TYR A 83 -51.97 65.13 -26.31
N ALA A 84 -51.60 65.97 -25.34
CA ALA A 84 -51.88 67.41 -25.36
C ALA A 84 -51.07 68.13 -26.43
N ASN A 85 -49.81 67.74 -26.63
CA ASN A 85 -48.95 68.28 -27.68
C ASN A 85 -49.45 67.92 -29.08
N LEU A 86 -50.07 66.74 -29.26
CA LEU A 86 -50.68 66.32 -30.51
C LEU A 86 -51.97 67.09 -30.87
N ARG A 87 -52.67 67.63 -29.86
CA ARG A 87 -53.92 68.40 -30.03
C ARG A 87 -53.72 69.92 -30.01
N SER A 88 -52.48 70.38 -29.84
CA SER A 88 -52.11 71.79 -29.85
C SER A 88 -52.04 72.33 -31.28
N GLU A 89 -52.47 73.57 -31.50
CA GLU A 89 -52.30 74.27 -32.78
C GLU A 89 -50.82 74.58 -33.09
N ASN A 90 -49.94 74.57 -32.07
CA ASN A 90 -48.49 74.66 -32.18
C ASN A 90 -47.83 73.48 -31.45
N PRO A 91 -47.48 72.38 -32.14
CA PRO A 91 -46.77 71.26 -31.52
C PRO A 91 -45.32 71.62 -31.21
N VAL A 92 -44.85 71.30 -30.00
CA VAL A 92 -43.47 71.49 -29.54
C VAL A 92 -42.67 70.20 -29.78
N ASP A 93 -41.40 70.31 -30.19
CA ASP A 93 -40.49 69.16 -30.23
C ASP A 93 -40.15 68.73 -28.79
N LEU A 94 -40.85 67.70 -28.32
CA LEU A 94 -40.69 67.17 -26.97
C LEU A 94 -39.30 66.54 -26.80
N ASP A 95 -38.73 65.96 -27.86
CA ASP A 95 -37.42 65.31 -27.79
C ASP A 95 -36.32 66.35 -27.58
N GLU A 96 -36.38 67.49 -28.28
CA GLU A 96 -35.46 68.62 -28.07
C GLU A 96 -35.60 69.21 -26.65
N PHE A 97 -36.83 69.34 -26.14
CA PHE A 97 -37.08 69.83 -24.78
C PHE A 97 -36.50 68.88 -23.71
N PHE A 98 -36.66 67.57 -23.87
CA PHE A 98 -36.10 66.58 -22.93
C PHE A 98 -34.57 66.47 -23.04
N LEU A 99 -34.00 66.67 -24.23
CA LEU A 99 -32.54 66.76 -24.45
C LEU A 99 -31.94 68.01 -23.79
N ASN A 100 -32.60 69.17 -23.87
CA ASN A 100 -32.07 70.42 -23.32
C ASN A 100 -32.19 70.52 -21.79
N ASN A 101 -33.20 69.85 -21.22
CA ASN A 101 -33.40 69.77 -19.76
C ASN A 101 -32.74 68.53 -19.12
N GLY A 102 -31.86 67.83 -19.85
CA GLY A 102 -31.00 66.77 -19.30
C GLY A 102 -31.69 65.42 -19.01
N PHE A 103 -32.86 65.18 -19.59
CA PHE A 103 -33.63 63.93 -19.41
C PHE A 103 -33.22 62.84 -20.42
N LEU A 104 -32.61 63.22 -21.54
CA LEU A 104 -32.06 62.32 -22.57
C LEU A 104 -30.57 62.61 -22.80
N VAL A 105 -29.74 61.56 -22.86
CA VAL A 105 -28.30 61.68 -23.12
C VAL A 105 -28.04 61.94 -24.61
N LYS A 106 -27.35 63.03 -24.96
CA LYS A 106 -26.86 63.29 -26.33
C LYS A 106 -25.91 62.17 -26.76
N VAL A 107 -26.28 61.34 -27.75
CA VAL A 107 -25.38 60.40 -28.43
C VAL A 107 -24.52 61.16 -29.47
N ALA A 108 -23.84 62.21 -29.01
CA ALA A 108 -22.88 62.97 -29.82
C ALA A 108 -21.47 62.73 -29.26
N ALA A 109 -20.80 61.73 -29.84
CA ALA A 109 -19.34 61.58 -29.90
C ALA A 109 -18.52 61.91 -28.63
N THR A 110 -18.55 61.04 -27.62
CA THR A 110 -17.44 60.94 -26.67
C THR A 110 -16.35 60.05 -27.28
N ALA A 111 -15.34 60.67 -27.90
CA ALA A 111 -14.15 59.98 -28.42
C ALA A 111 -13.36 59.19 -27.33
N SER A 112 -13.66 59.44 -26.05
CA SER A 112 -13.04 58.79 -24.90
C SER A 112 -13.56 57.36 -24.65
N ASP A 113 -14.85 57.08 -24.89
CA ASP A 113 -15.45 55.78 -24.54
C ASP A 113 -15.21 54.72 -25.63
N HIS A 114 -15.04 55.16 -26.88
CA HIS A 114 -14.77 54.25 -28.01
C HIS A 114 -13.37 53.63 -27.95
N SER A 115 -12.39 54.30 -27.32
CA SER A 115 -11.06 53.73 -27.09
C SER A 115 -11.10 52.63 -26.03
N SER A 116 -11.85 52.81 -24.93
CA SER A 116 -12.04 51.76 -23.91
C SER A 116 -12.74 50.55 -24.50
N CYS A 117 -13.85 50.77 -25.23
CA CYS A 117 -14.59 49.68 -25.86
C CYS A 117 -13.75 48.91 -26.91
N LYS A 118 -12.92 49.61 -27.69
CA LYS A 118 -11.99 48.99 -28.64
C LYS A 118 -10.89 48.18 -27.95
N GLN A 119 -10.37 48.69 -26.83
CA GLN A 119 -9.37 47.99 -26.03
C GLN A 119 -9.96 46.75 -25.33
N GLU A 120 -11.16 46.86 -24.79
CA GLU A 120 -11.91 45.74 -24.20
C GLU A 120 -12.22 44.67 -25.24
N TYR A 121 -12.65 45.06 -26.45
CA TYR A 121 -12.85 44.12 -27.55
C TYR A 121 -11.55 43.41 -27.96
N ALA A 122 -10.43 44.13 -28.01
CA ALA A 122 -9.13 43.54 -28.30
C ALA A 122 -8.67 42.56 -27.19
N SER A 123 -8.89 42.92 -25.92
CA SER A 123 -8.61 42.05 -24.77
C SER A 123 -9.47 40.78 -24.82
N LEU A 124 -10.78 40.93 -25.05
CA LEU A 124 -11.72 39.81 -25.12
C LEU A 124 -11.42 38.88 -26.30
N LYS A 125 -11.00 39.43 -27.44
CA LYS A 125 -10.54 38.64 -28.59
C LYS A 125 -9.26 37.87 -28.28
N ALA A 126 -8.31 38.47 -27.57
CA ALA A 126 -7.10 37.78 -27.14
C ALA A 126 -7.41 36.67 -26.12
N GLU A 127 -8.31 36.93 -25.16
CA GLU A 127 -8.81 35.93 -24.21
C GLU A 127 -9.52 34.77 -24.92
N PHE A 128 -10.31 35.06 -25.96
CA PHE A 128 -10.99 34.03 -26.74
C PHE A 128 -10.01 33.15 -27.53
N GLU A 129 -8.99 33.73 -28.16
CA GLU A 129 -7.95 32.95 -28.84
C GLU A 129 -7.13 32.12 -27.83
N ASN A 130 -6.83 32.67 -26.65
CA ASN A 130 -6.19 31.92 -25.56
C ASN A 130 -7.07 30.77 -25.05
N TYR A 131 -8.38 30.98 -24.91
CA TYR A 131 -9.34 29.94 -24.53
C TYR A 131 -9.40 28.82 -25.59
N LYS A 132 -9.40 29.18 -26.88
CA LYS A 132 -9.37 28.22 -27.99
C LYS A 132 -8.10 27.38 -27.98
N GLN A 133 -6.93 27.99 -27.77
CA GLN A 133 -5.65 27.28 -27.63
C GLN A 133 -5.65 26.36 -26.40
N THR A 134 -6.12 26.86 -25.26
CA THR A 134 -6.22 26.08 -24.00
C THR A 134 -7.13 24.87 -24.18
N LYS A 135 -8.30 25.03 -24.81
CA LYS A 135 -9.24 23.93 -25.07
C LYS A 135 -8.63 22.84 -25.97
N VAL A 136 -7.79 23.21 -26.93
CA VAL A 136 -7.06 22.24 -27.76
C VAL A 136 -6.01 21.53 -26.92
N LEU A 137 -5.23 22.24 -26.10
CA LEU A 137 -4.23 21.64 -25.22
C LEU A 137 -4.87 20.68 -24.19
N VAL A 138 -5.99 21.06 -23.57
CA VAL A 138 -6.74 20.20 -22.63
C VAL A 138 -7.17 18.89 -23.30
N LYS A 139 -7.61 18.93 -24.56
CA LYS A 139 -7.93 17.71 -25.32
C LYS A 139 -6.71 16.81 -25.57
N HIS A 140 -5.54 17.40 -25.81
CA HIS A 140 -4.30 16.63 -25.99
C HIS A 140 -3.80 16.03 -24.67
N VAL A 141 -3.94 16.76 -23.56
CA VAL A 141 -3.63 16.26 -22.22
C VAL A 141 -4.57 15.11 -21.85
N HIS A 142 -5.89 15.26 -22.03
CA HIS A 142 -6.86 14.19 -21.78
C HIS A 142 -6.56 12.92 -22.59
N LYS A 143 -6.21 13.04 -23.88
CA LYS A 143 -5.82 11.88 -24.69
C LYS A 143 -4.55 11.19 -24.21
N LYS A 144 -3.58 11.95 -23.67
CA LYS A 144 -2.36 11.37 -23.08
C LYS A 144 -2.68 10.69 -21.75
N ASP A 145 -3.57 11.27 -20.96
CA ASP A 145 -4.04 10.72 -19.67
C ASP A 145 -4.76 9.39 -19.87
N GLU A 146 -5.72 9.32 -20.81
CA GLU A 146 -6.39 8.08 -21.21
C GLU A 146 -5.37 7.02 -21.68
N GLY A 147 -4.33 7.43 -22.40
CA GLY A 147 -3.25 6.53 -22.83
C GLY A 147 -2.35 6.03 -21.71
N ILE A 148 -2.21 6.78 -20.61
CA ILE A 148 -1.45 6.38 -19.42
C ILE A 148 -2.31 5.42 -18.59
N ASP A 149 -3.59 5.70 -18.41
CA ASP A 149 -4.53 4.83 -17.68
C ASP A 149 -4.63 3.44 -18.31
N VAL A 150 -4.75 3.36 -19.64
CA VAL A 150 -4.78 2.06 -20.35
C VAL A 150 -3.47 1.29 -20.16
N LYS A 151 -2.31 1.98 -20.14
CA LYS A 151 -1.02 1.32 -19.88
C LYS A 151 -0.91 0.83 -18.44
N MET A 152 -1.37 1.64 -17.48
CA MET A 152 -1.36 1.28 -16.06
C MET A 152 -2.25 0.05 -15.80
N GLU A 153 -3.44 0.02 -16.40
CA GLU A 153 -4.37 -1.11 -16.32
C GLU A 153 -3.79 -2.38 -16.96
N ASN A 154 -3.10 -2.26 -18.09
CA ASN A 154 -2.43 -3.40 -18.73
C ASN A 154 -1.27 -3.93 -17.89
N LEU A 155 -0.41 -3.06 -17.36
CA LEU A 155 0.69 -3.47 -16.45
C LEU A 155 0.13 -4.14 -15.20
N LYS A 156 -0.95 -3.61 -14.62
CA LYS A 156 -1.62 -4.20 -13.46
C LYS A 156 -2.12 -5.61 -13.76
N ARG A 157 -2.75 -5.81 -14.92
CA ARG A 157 -3.22 -7.13 -15.37
C ARG A 157 -2.08 -8.13 -15.60
N GLU A 158 -0.95 -7.67 -16.15
CA GLU A 158 0.25 -8.51 -16.29
C GLU A 158 0.85 -8.89 -14.94
N HIS A 159 0.92 -7.95 -13.99
CA HIS A 159 1.36 -8.22 -12.62
C HIS A 159 0.42 -9.20 -11.91
N GLU A 160 -0.89 -9.05 -12.03
CA GLU A 160 -1.86 -9.99 -11.46
C GLU A 160 -1.71 -11.40 -12.06
N SER A 161 -1.49 -11.48 -13.38
CA SER A 161 -1.25 -12.76 -14.07
C SER A 161 0.04 -13.45 -13.62
N THR A 162 1.14 -12.69 -13.47
CA THR A 162 2.42 -13.23 -12.98
C THR A 162 2.33 -13.68 -11.52
N ILE A 163 1.67 -12.90 -10.66
CA ILE A 163 1.40 -13.28 -9.26
C ILE A 163 0.58 -14.57 -9.21
N ALA A 164 -0.45 -14.70 -10.05
CA ALA A 164 -1.26 -15.92 -10.10
C ALA A 164 -0.41 -17.14 -10.50
N LYS A 165 0.43 -17.02 -11.54
CA LYS A 165 1.33 -18.10 -11.98
C LYS A 165 2.33 -18.51 -10.90
N LEU A 166 2.95 -17.54 -10.23
CA LEU A 166 3.89 -17.81 -9.13
C LEU A 166 3.19 -18.47 -7.94
N LYS A 167 1.98 -18.03 -7.59
CA LYS A 167 1.18 -18.68 -6.54
C LYS A 167 0.84 -20.13 -6.87
N THR A 168 0.48 -20.41 -8.13
CA THR A 168 0.19 -21.79 -8.56
C THR A 168 1.45 -22.66 -8.55
N GLN A 169 2.59 -22.14 -9.02
CA GLN A 169 3.86 -22.87 -9.01
C GLN A 169 4.31 -23.17 -7.59
N PHE A 170 4.27 -22.17 -6.70
CA PHE A 170 4.59 -22.36 -5.29
C PHE A 170 3.66 -23.37 -4.61
N GLY A 171 2.38 -23.40 -4.99
CA GLY A 171 1.42 -24.39 -4.50
C GLY A 171 1.78 -25.82 -4.92
N ILE A 172 2.23 -26.01 -6.16
CA ILE A 172 2.66 -27.31 -6.70
C ILE A 172 3.94 -27.76 -6.01
N GLU A 173 4.99 -26.93 -5.99
CA GLU A 173 6.27 -27.26 -5.34
C GLU A 173 6.08 -27.59 -3.85
N LYS A 174 5.21 -26.84 -3.16
CA LYS A 174 4.87 -27.10 -1.76
C LYS A 174 4.20 -28.47 -1.58
N TYR A 175 3.35 -28.86 -2.52
CA TYR A 175 2.69 -30.17 -2.48
C TYR A 175 3.69 -31.31 -2.72
N GLU A 176 4.55 -31.17 -3.73
CA GLU A 176 5.60 -32.14 -4.06
C GLU A 176 6.58 -32.35 -2.88
N LEU A 177 7.06 -31.26 -2.27
CA LEU A 177 7.92 -31.34 -1.08
C LEU A 177 7.23 -32.03 0.10
N LYS A 178 5.92 -31.79 0.27
CA LYS A 178 5.14 -32.45 1.32
C LYS A 178 5.03 -33.95 1.07
N GLU A 179 4.80 -34.36 -0.18
CA GLU A 179 4.75 -35.75 -0.58
C GLU A 179 6.12 -36.43 -0.38
N GLU A 180 7.21 -35.78 -0.76
CA GLU A 180 8.57 -36.28 -0.55
C GLU A 180 8.91 -36.46 0.94
N ILE A 181 8.52 -35.51 1.80
CA ILE A 181 8.68 -35.63 3.26
C ILE A 181 7.90 -36.85 3.77
N THR A 182 6.67 -37.06 3.32
CA THR A 182 5.89 -38.24 3.73
C THR A 182 6.53 -39.55 3.27
N ALA A 183 7.09 -39.59 2.05
CA ALA A 183 7.79 -40.75 1.53
C ALA A 183 9.13 -41.02 2.24
N LEU A 184 9.83 -39.97 2.70
CA LEU A 184 11.03 -40.14 3.52
C LEU A 184 10.68 -40.64 4.92
N ASN A 185 9.63 -40.12 5.55
CA ASN A 185 9.18 -40.57 6.86
C ASN A 185 8.79 -42.06 6.87
N THR A 186 8.14 -42.55 5.81
CA THR A 186 7.82 -43.99 5.71
C THR A 186 9.08 -44.84 5.55
N LYS A 187 10.08 -44.39 4.78
CA LYS A 187 11.38 -45.08 4.67
C LYS A 187 12.13 -45.09 6.00
N VAL A 188 12.10 -44.00 6.75
CA VAL A 188 12.72 -43.92 8.09
C VAL A 188 12.05 -44.92 9.04
N ALA A 189 10.72 -45.00 9.05
CA ALA A 189 10.00 -45.98 9.87
C ALA A 189 10.41 -47.42 9.53
N GLN A 190 10.51 -47.76 8.25
CA GLN A 190 10.97 -49.09 7.79
C GLN A 190 12.41 -49.38 8.22
N LEU A 191 13.31 -48.40 8.17
CA LEU A 191 14.68 -48.56 8.64
C LEU A 191 14.73 -48.83 10.14
N CYS A 192 13.94 -48.11 10.95
CA CYS A 192 13.86 -48.36 12.39
C CYS A 192 13.35 -49.78 12.70
N GLU A 193 12.37 -50.29 11.96
CA GLU A 193 11.88 -51.68 12.12
C GLU A 193 12.99 -52.71 11.81
N LEU A 194 13.74 -52.51 10.72
CA LEU A 194 14.86 -53.36 10.35
C LEU A 194 16.00 -53.32 11.37
N GLU A 195 16.31 -52.15 11.92
CA GLU A 195 17.30 -52.00 13.00
C GLU A 195 16.90 -52.79 14.24
N VAL A 196 15.62 -52.76 14.62
CA VAL A 196 15.09 -53.53 15.76
C VAL A 196 15.21 -55.03 15.49
N GLU A 197 14.87 -55.52 14.29
CA GLU A 197 15.00 -56.95 14.00
C GLU A 197 16.46 -57.40 13.94
N LEU A 198 17.36 -56.57 13.39
CA LEU A 198 18.80 -56.82 13.42
C LEU A 198 19.33 -56.90 14.85
N GLN A 199 18.88 -56.00 15.73
CA GLN A 199 19.27 -56.00 17.13
C GLN A 199 18.80 -57.26 17.85
N LYS A 200 17.55 -57.69 17.62
CA LYS A 200 17.04 -58.97 18.14
C LYS A 200 17.86 -60.16 17.63
N GLN A 201 18.26 -60.17 16.35
CA GLN A 201 19.10 -61.23 15.81
C GLN A 201 20.48 -61.27 16.47
N ARG A 202 21.09 -60.11 16.72
CA ARG A 202 22.37 -60.01 17.45
C ARG A 202 22.26 -60.54 18.86
N GLU A 203 21.19 -60.19 19.58
CA GLU A 203 20.94 -60.68 20.94
C GLU A 203 20.74 -62.19 20.97
N ARG A 204 19.95 -62.76 20.04
CA ARG A 204 19.79 -64.22 19.89
C ARG A 204 21.12 -64.91 19.59
N SER A 205 21.93 -64.36 18.68
CA SER A 205 23.24 -64.93 18.34
C SER A 205 24.22 -64.87 19.50
N LEU A 206 24.23 -63.78 20.27
CA LEU A 206 25.09 -63.63 21.44
C LEU A 206 24.69 -64.61 22.54
N ALA A 207 23.39 -64.80 22.77
CA ALA A 207 22.88 -65.80 23.71
C ALA A 207 23.32 -67.23 23.32
N LEU A 208 23.19 -67.58 22.04
CA LEU A 208 23.63 -68.89 21.53
C LEU A 208 25.14 -69.10 21.70
N ILE A 209 25.95 -68.06 21.42
CA ILE A 209 27.41 -68.12 21.64
C ILE A 209 27.73 -68.34 23.11
N ASN A 210 27.06 -67.63 24.02
CA ASN A 210 27.25 -67.81 25.45
C ASN A 210 26.88 -69.24 25.91
N GLU A 211 25.74 -69.77 25.46
CA GLU A 211 25.32 -71.16 25.74
C GLU A 211 26.38 -72.16 25.24
N LYS A 212 26.88 -71.98 24.01
CA LYS A 212 27.94 -72.83 23.45
C LYS A 212 29.25 -72.69 24.21
N GLN A 213 29.57 -71.50 24.71
CA GLN A 213 30.76 -71.28 25.52
C GLN A 213 30.64 -71.95 26.90
N GLU A 214 29.47 -71.92 27.51
CA GLU A 214 29.16 -72.66 28.74
C GLU A 214 29.25 -74.18 28.54
N GLU A 215 28.75 -74.69 27.42
CA GLU A 215 28.89 -76.09 27.03
C GLU A 215 30.36 -76.47 26.83
N ILE A 216 31.15 -75.65 26.13
CA ILE A 216 32.60 -75.86 25.98
C ILE A 216 33.30 -75.85 27.34
N ASN A 217 32.95 -74.92 28.23
CA ASN A 217 33.55 -74.84 29.56
C ASN A 217 33.20 -76.09 30.39
N SER A 218 31.94 -76.56 30.33
CA SER A 218 31.50 -77.78 31.00
C SER A 218 32.21 -79.02 30.45
N LEU A 219 32.38 -79.11 29.14
CA LEU A 219 33.14 -80.20 28.51
C LEU A 219 34.63 -80.14 28.87
N ARG A 220 35.22 -78.95 28.96
CA ARG A 220 36.61 -78.78 29.41
C ARG A 220 36.81 -79.17 30.87
N GLU A 221 35.85 -78.84 31.73
CA GLU A 221 35.84 -79.25 33.14
C GLU A 221 35.73 -80.78 33.26
N LEU A 222 34.89 -81.41 32.41
CA LEU A 222 34.80 -82.86 32.31
C LEU A 222 36.08 -83.51 31.75
N LEU A 223 36.80 -82.78 30.89
CA LEU A 223 38.07 -83.18 30.27
C LEU A 223 39.29 -82.76 31.11
N GLU A 224 39.11 -82.26 32.34
CA GLU A 224 40.24 -82.08 33.24
C GLU A 224 41.01 -83.41 33.37
N PRO A 225 42.34 -83.40 33.21
CA PRO A 225 43.10 -84.63 33.05
C PRO A 225 43.13 -85.40 34.37
N LYS A 226 42.25 -86.39 34.51
CA LYS A 226 42.54 -87.55 35.35
C LYS A 226 43.70 -88.33 34.70
N PRO A 227 44.72 -88.75 35.47
CA PRO A 227 46.02 -89.18 34.96
C PRO A 227 46.03 -90.54 34.22
N GLU A 228 44.91 -90.98 33.64
CA GLU A 228 44.76 -92.33 33.05
C GLU A 228 44.37 -92.33 31.55
N TRP A 229 44.18 -91.18 30.90
CA TRP A 229 43.63 -91.15 29.53
C TRP A 229 44.71 -90.82 28.48
N SER A 230 45.76 -91.64 28.40
CA SER A 230 46.73 -91.60 27.27
C SER A 230 46.42 -92.60 26.15
N GLU A 231 45.37 -93.42 26.26
CA GLU A 231 45.08 -94.48 25.25
C GLU A 231 43.95 -94.14 24.26
N ASN A 232 43.15 -93.11 24.49
CA ASN A 232 41.96 -92.83 23.66
C ASN A 232 42.13 -91.69 22.65
N LEU A 233 43.32 -91.58 22.03
CA LEU A 233 43.56 -90.68 20.89
C LEU A 233 42.98 -91.19 19.55
N ALA A 234 42.20 -92.29 19.57
CA ALA A 234 41.53 -92.83 18.39
C ALA A 234 40.18 -92.13 18.06
N GLY A 235 39.60 -91.41 19.03
CA GLY A 235 38.28 -90.77 18.86
C GLY A 235 38.28 -89.46 18.05
N ILE A 236 39.46 -88.86 17.82
CA ILE A 236 39.60 -87.56 17.15
C ILE A 236 39.48 -87.69 15.62
N GLN A 237 39.59 -88.90 15.07
CA GLN A 237 39.49 -89.17 13.63
C GLN A 237 38.07 -88.98 13.05
N TYR A 238 37.03 -89.02 13.88
CA TYR A 238 35.62 -89.03 13.43
C TYR A 238 34.98 -87.64 13.24
N LEU A 239 35.64 -86.55 13.65
CA LEU A 239 35.16 -85.17 13.42
C LEU A 239 35.42 -84.66 12.00
N ASN A 240 36.14 -85.44 11.17
CA ASN A 240 36.49 -85.08 9.79
C ASN A 240 35.39 -85.42 8.75
N GLN A 241 34.18 -85.76 9.21
CA GLN A 241 33.04 -86.18 8.37
C GLN A 241 31.83 -85.22 8.43
N ALA A 242 32.00 -83.96 8.83
CA ALA A 242 31.01 -82.95 8.43
C ALA A 242 31.08 -82.83 6.90
N PRO A 243 29.96 -82.91 6.15
CA PRO A 243 30.02 -82.96 4.70
C PRO A 243 30.64 -81.65 4.22
N SER A 244 31.80 -81.73 3.56
CA SER A 244 32.57 -80.56 3.11
C SER A 244 31.71 -79.56 2.31
N SER A 245 30.61 -80.03 1.72
CA SER A 245 29.55 -79.24 1.07
C SER A 245 28.86 -78.21 1.99
N GLN A 246 28.52 -78.54 3.24
CA GLN A 246 27.86 -77.59 4.16
C GLN A 246 28.81 -76.46 4.60
N ILE A 247 30.08 -76.79 4.84
CA ILE A 247 31.12 -75.81 5.14
C ILE A 247 31.35 -74.90 3.92
N LEU A 248 31.37 -75.47 2.71
CA LEU A 248 31.53 -74.69 1.47
C LEU A 248 30.38 -73.69 1.26
N HIS A 249 29.13 -74.12 1.44
CA HIS A 249 27.96 -73.24 1.31
C HIS A 249 27.96 -72.10 2.34
N TYR A 250 28.37 -72.38 3.58
CA TYR A 250 28.49 -71.35 4.61
C TYR A 250 29.56 -70.31 4.28
N VAL A 251 30.72 -70.75 3.77
CA VAL A 251 31.78 -69.84 3.31
C VAL A 251 31.32 -68.99 2.11
N GLU A 252 30.56 -69.58 1.19
CA GLU A 252 30.00 -68.86 0.05
C GLU A 252 28.93 -67.83 0.47
N GLU A 253 28.05 -68.18 1.41
CA GLU A 253 27.08 -67.26 2.02
C GLU A 253 27.79 -66.09 2.70
N LEU A 254 28.86 -66.35 3.48
CA LEU A 254 29.67 -65.30 4.10
C LEU A 254 30.31 -64.38 3.06
N ALA A 255 30.83 -64.92 1.96
CA ALA A 255 31.41 -64.12 0.88
C ALA A 255 30.36 -63.20 0.23
N ARG A 256 29.13 -63.68 0.02
CA ARG A 256 28.02 -62.85 -0.49
C ARG A 256 27.66 -61.73 0.49
N ARG A 257 27.53 -62.06 1.78
CA ARG A 257 27.27 -61.06 2.83
C ARG A 257 28.38 -60.00 2.92
N GLU A 258 29.63 -60.39 2.78
CA GLU A 258 30.76 -59.45 2.78
C GLU A 258 30.70 -58.49 1.58
N VAL A 259 30.37 -59.01 0.39
CA VAL A 259 30.16 -58.16 -0.82
C VAL A 259 29.00 -57.18 -0.61
N ASP A 260 27.88 -57.63 -0.04
CA ASP A 260 26.74 -56.76 0.27
C ASP A 260 27.11 -55.67 1.29
N ILE A 261 27.84 -56.04 2.35
CA ILE A 261 28.35 -55.09 3.35
C ILE A 261 29.26 -54.06 2.69
N GLN A 262 30.15 -54.47 1.78
CA GLN A 262 31.02 -53.55 1.06
C GLN A 262 30.22 -52.60 0.15
N ASN A 263 29.20 -53.10 -0.54
CA ASN A 263 28.33 -52.29 -1.39
C ASN A 263 27.52 -51.28 -0.55
N LEU A 264 26.99 -51.70 0.60
CA LEU A 264 26.30 -50.84 1.55
C LEU A 264 27.22 -49.76 2.11
N ARG A 265 28.47 -50.10 2.48
CA ARG A 265 29.47 -49.14 2.93
C ARG A 265 29.82 -48.10 1.85
N LYS A 266 29.96 -48.53 0.59
CA LYS A 266 30.19 -47.62 -0.55
C LYS A 266 28.99 -46.68 -0.76
N SER A 267 27.78 -47.22 -0.72
CA SER A 267 26.54 -46.42 -0.84
C SER A 267 26.42 -45.41 0.29
N LYS A 268 26.67 -45.83 1.54
CA LYS A 268 26.70 -44.95 2.71
C LYS A 268 27.71 -43.80 2.53
N CYS A 269 28.95 -44.11 2.16
CA CYS A 269 29.97 -43.09 1.93
C CYS A 269 29.54 -42.09 0.84
N LYS A 270 28.92 -42.57 -0.24
CA LYS A 270 28.38 -41.70 -1.31
C LYS A 270 27.27 -40.77 -0.79
N LEU A 271 26.32 -41.31 -0.02
CA LEU A 271 25.24 -40.51 0.57
C LEU A 271 25.76 -39.49 1.59
N GLU A 272 26.75 -39.86 2.41
CA GLU A 272 27.40 -38.94 3.35
C GLU A 272 28.11 -37.80 2.64
N LEU A 273 28.77 -38.07 1.51
CA LEU A 273 29.39 -37.03 0.67
C LEU A 273 28.33 -36.09 0.08
N GLN A 274 27.26 -36.64 -0.49
CA GLN A 274 26.16 -35.84 -1.04
C GLN A 274 25.49 -34.97 0.04
N MET A 275 25.30 -35.51 1.25
CA MET A 275 24.77 -34.76 2.38
C MET A 275 25.68 -33.57 2.75
N ARG A 276 27.01 -33.79 2.80
CA ARG A 276 27.97 -32.70 3.07
C ARG A 276 27.98 -31.64 1.98
N GLU A 277 27.87 -32.06 0.72
CA GLU A 277 27.79 -31.13 -0.42
C GLU A 277 26.53 -30.26 -0.36
N LEU A 278 25.37 -30.87 -0.11
CA LEU A 278 24.11 -30.15 0.08
C LEU A 278 24.15 -29.20 1.29
N GLN A 279 24.80 -29.61 2.39
CA GLN A 279 24.99 -28.76 3.56
C GLN A 279 25.83 -27.53 3.23
N LEU A 280 26.93 -27.69 2.50
CA LEU A 280 27.77 -26.57 2.06
C LEU A 280 27.00 -25.63 1.13
N GLU A 281 26.23 -26.17 0.18
CA GLU A 281 25.40 -25.38 -0.72
C GLU A 281 24.33 -24.59 0.04
N LEU A 282 23.70 -25.20 1.05
CA LEU A 282 22.72 -24.54 1.90
C LEU A 282 23.34 -23.37 2.68
N VAL A 283 24.52 -23.58 3.28
CA VAL A 283 25.24 -22.51 4.00
C VAL A 283 25.53 -21.33 3.06
N ALA A 284 26.05 -21.60 1.86
CA ALA A 284 26.34 -20.56 0.88
C ALA A 284 25.06 -19.78 0.46
N LYS A 285 23.93 -20.48 0.29
CA LYS A 285 22.63 -19.83 -0.01
C LYS A 285 22.15 -18.98 1.17
N VAL A 286 22.26 -19.47 2.40
CA VAL A 286 21.87 -18.71 3.60
C VAL A 286 22.70 -17.44 3.75
N GLU A 287 24.02 -17.53 3.54
CA GLU A 287 24.91 -16.37 3.56
C GLU A 287 24.51 -15.34 2.49
N LYS A 288 24.29 -15.79 1.25
CA LYS A 288 23.84 -14.92 0.15
C LYS A 288 22.53 -14.20 0.49
N PHE A 289 21.51 -14.93 0.95
CA PHE A 289 20.23 -14.32 1.34
C PHE A 289 20.35 -13.43 2.57
N SER A 290 21.27 -13.73 3.49
CA SER A 290 21.54 -12.86 4.64
C SER A 290 22.11 -11.51 4.21
N GLU A 291 23.00 -11.50 3.22
CA GLU A 291 23.59 -10.28 2.67
C GLU A 291 22.57 -9.48 1.86
N GLU A 292 21.75 -10.14 1.03
CA GLU A 292 20.65 -9.48 0.31
C GLU A 292 19.65 -8.82 1.28
N ARG A 293 19.28 -9.51 2.37
CA ARG A 293 18.44 -8.93 3.42
C ARG A 293 19.10 -7.74 4.09
N ARG A 294 20.42 -7.78 4.34
CA ARG A 294 21.17 -6.67 4.92
C ARG A 294 21.13 -5.45 4.02
N VAL A 295 21.44 -5.62 2.73
CA VAL A 295 21.41 -4.54 1.74
C VAL A 295 20.02 -3.92 1.62
N LEU A 296 18.97 -4.75 1.54
CA LEU A 296 17.59 -4.26 1.48
C LEU A 296 17.19 -3.52 2.76
N SER A 297 17.57 -4.03 3.93
CA SER A 297 17.33 -3.36 5.22
C SER A 297 18.01 -1.99 5.30
N ASP A 298 19.24 -1.87 4.79
CA ASP A 298 19.97 -0.60 4.72
C ASP A 298 19.28 0.39 3.78
N GLN A 299 18.76 -0.09 2.64
CA GLN A 299 17.98 0.73 1.70
C GLN A 299 16.68 1.23 2.33
N VAL A 300 15.92 0.37 3.00
CA VAL A 300 14.70 0.75 3.73
C VAL A 300 15.02 1.81 4.79
N SER A 301 16.04 1.58 5.61
CA SER A 301 16.47 2.53 6.65
C SER A 301 16.92 3.88 6.07
N ARG A 302 17.48 3.88 4.85
CA ARG A 302 17.83 5.11 4.12
C ARG A 302 16.58 5.83 3.63
N LEU A 303 15.62 5.11 3.05
CA LEU A 303 14.36 5.68 2.57
C LEU A 303 13.53 6.26 3.70
N GLU A 304 13.41 5.56 4.84
CA GLU A 304 12.70 6.05 6.03
C GLU A 304 13.30 7.35 6.57
N ARG A 305 14.65 7.45 6.58
CA ARG A 305 15.34 8.68 6.97
C ARG A 305 15.09 9.81 5.97
N ASN A 306 15.10 9.53 4.67
CA ASN A 306 14.78 10.53 3.65
C ASN A 306 13.34 11.01 3.77
N GLN A 307 12.37 10.09 3.93
CA GLN A 307 10.97 10.41 4.14
C GLN A 307 10.74 11.24 5.41
N SER A 308 11.44 10.91 6.51
CA SER A 308 11.37 11.68 7.75
C SER A 308 11.93 13.10 7.58
N ARG A 309 12.99 13.26 6.78
CA ARG A 309 13.55 14.57 6.43
C ARG A 309 12.62 15.37 5.52
N GLU A 310 11.98 14.74 4.56
CA GLU A 310 10.94 15.36 3.72
C GLU A 310 9.75 15.82 4.56
N ASN A 311 9.27 15.00 5.49
CA ASN A 311 8.20 15.38 6.43
C ASN A 311 8.61 16.57 7.32
N ALA A 312 9.85 16.57 7.83
CA ALA A 312 10.38 17.68 8.62
C ALA A 312 10.53 18.96 7.78
N ASN A 313 10.96 18.83 6.52
CA ASN A 313 11.04 19.94 5.57
C ASN A 313 9.65 20.52 5.26
N LEU A 314 8.62 19.68 5.15
CA LEU A 314 7.23 20.11 4.93
C LEU A 314 6.63 20.80 6.16
N GLU A 315 6.92 20.31 7.37
CA GLU A 315 6.49 21.01 8.59
C GLU A 315 7.22 22.35 8.77
N TYR A 316 8.50 22.44 8.42
CA TYR A 316 9.21 23.71 8.36
C TYR A 316 8.56 24.66 7.33
N LEU A 317 8.31 24.18 6.12
CA LEU A 317 7.65 24.95 5.06
C LEU A 317 6.27 25.46 5.51
N LYS A 318 5.45 24.60 6.11
CA LYS A 318 4.15 24.97 6.68
C LYS A 318 4.26 26.08 7.72
N ASN A 319 5.25 26.01 8.61
CA ASN A 319 5.49 27.05 9.61
C ASN A 319 5.96 28.37 8.99
N VAL A 320 6.81 28.32 7.96
CA VAL A 320 7.26 29.51 7.23
C VAL A 320 6.11 30.13 6.45
N VAL A 321 5.28 29.33 5.76
CA VAL A 321 4.09 29.80 5.03
C VAL A 321 3.05 30.39 5.99
N LEU A 322 2.80 29.74 7.12
CA LEU A 322 1.88 30.24 8.14
C LEU A 322 2.34 31.61 8.67
N LYS A 323 3.62 31.75 9.04
CA LYS A 323 4.19 33.03 9.47
C LYS A 323 4.18 34.07 8.35
N PHE A 324 4.41 33.66 7.10
CA PHE A 324 4.33 34.52 5.93
C PHE A 324 2.93 35.09 5.74
N LEU A 325 1.86 34.30 5.95
CA LEU A 325 0.49 34.78 5.85
C LEU A 325 0.09 35.70 7.01
N LEU A 326 0.57 35.41 8.23
CA LEU A 326 0.22 36.16 9.45
C LEU A 326 1.03 37.45 9.62
N ASN A 327 2.26 37.52 9.11
CA ASN A 327 3.10 38.72 9.27
C ASN A 327 2.61 39.88 8.39
N THR A 328 2.64 41.09 8.96
CA THR A 328 2.30 42.33 8.24
C THR A 328 3.55 43.06 7.71
N GLU A 329 4.74 42.73 8.23
CA GLU A 329 6.00 43.36 7.84
C GLU A 329 6.55 42.84 6.50
N LEU A 330 6.85 43.77 5.59
CA LEU A 330 7.30 43.46 4.23
C LEU A 330 8.70 42.84 4.18
N SER A 331 9.64 43.26 5.03
CA SER A 331 11.01 42.71 5.06
C SER A 331 11.05 41.28 5.61
N SER A 332 10.25 40.99 6.64
CA SER A 332 10.09 39.63 7.16
C SER A 332 9.42 38.71 6.13
N LYS A 333 8.42 39.22 5.40
CA LYS A 333 7.80 38.52 4.27
C LYS A 333 8.77 38.22 3.13
N ALA A 334 9.65 39.15 2.76
CA ALA A 334 10.68 38.92 1.74
C ALA A 334 11.63 37.77 2.15
N HIS A 335 12.11 37.77 3.39
CA HIS A 335 12.99 36.71 3.89
C HIS A 335 12.29 35.32 3.94
N MET A 336 11.04 35.28 4.41
CA MET A 336 10.25 34.05 4.41
C MET A 336 9.89 33.58 3.00
N PHE A 337 9.65 34.50 2.06
CA PHE A 337 9.45 34.17 0.64
C PHE A 337 10.71 33.51 0.05
N ASN A 338 11.90 34.04 0.31
CA ASN A 338 13.15 33.43 -0.16
C ASN A 338 13.35 32.01 0.40
N ALA A 339 12.99 31.78 1.67
CA ALA A 339 12.99 30.45 2.26
C ALA A 339 11.97 29.52 1.56
N ILE A 340 10.74 29.99 1.28
CA ILE A 340 9.72 29.21 0.56
C ILE A 340 10.19 28.88 -0.86
N ALA A 341 10.72 29.86 -1.59
CA ALA A 341 11.22 29.70 -2.95
C ALA A 341 12.38 28.71 -3.03
N THR A 342 13.24 28.67 -2.01
CA THR A 342 14.36 27.72 -1.93
C THR A 342 13.87 26.29 -1.64
N ILE A 343 12.92 26.12 -0.72
CA ILE A 343 12.39 24.79 -0.36
C ILE A 343 11.54 24.19 -1.48
N LEU A 344 10.80 25.03 -2.20
CA LEU A 344 9.94 24.62 -3.31
C LEU A 344 10.65 24.68 -4.68
N GLU A 345 11.95 24.94 -4.70
CA GLU A 345 12.78 25.03 -5.91
C GLU A 345 12.16 25.90 -7.02
N PHE A 346 11.79 27.14 -6.67
CA PHE A 346 11.22 28.08 -7.64
C PHE A 346 12.23 28.35 -8.76
N SER A 347 11.75 28.31 -10.00
CA SER A 347 12.53 28.76 -11.13
C SER A 347 12.79 30.26 -11.06
N ASP A 348 13.84 30.71 -11.76
CA ASP A 348 14.15 32.14 -11.88
C ASP A 348 12.97 32.94 -12.43
N GLN A 349 12.19 32.35 -13.35
CA GLN A 349 10.99 32.99 -13.91
C GLN A 349 9.88 33.17 -12.87
N GLU A 350 9.66 32.18 -12.00
CA GLU A 350 8.64 32.24 -10.96
C GLU A 350 9.02 33.25 -9.88
N THR A 351 10.29 33.24 -9.48
CA THR A 351 10.84 34.22 -8.53
C THR A 351 10.68 35.65 -9.06
N GLN A 352 11.02 35.89 -10.33
CA GLN A 352 10.86 37.20 -10.96
C GLN A 352 9.40 37.63 -11.09
N ARG A 353 8.45 36.72 -11.35
CA ARG A 353 7.02 37.05 -11.38
C ARG A 353 6.53 37.58 -10.03
N VAL A 354 6.94 36.96 -8.93
CA VAL A 354 6.54 37.42 -7.58
C VAL A 354 7.22 38.75 -7.25
N LEU A 355 8.53 38.89 -7.53
CA LEU A 355 9.27 40.14 -7.31
C LEU A 355 8.73 41.30 -8.16
N SER A 356 8.20 41.03 -9.36
CA SER A 356 7.57 42.06 -10.20
C SER A 356 6.29 42.65 -9.59
N LYS A 357 5.57 41.86 -8.78
CA LYS A 357 4.38 42.28 -8.04
C LYS A 357 4.73 42.90 -6.69
N HIS A 358 5.87 42.54 -6.13
CA HIS A 358 6.37 43.03 -4.85
C HIS A 358 7.82 43.55 -4.98
N PRO A 359 8.04 44.69 -5.69
CA PRO A 359 9.39 45.21 -5.98
C PRO A 359 10.16 45.65 -4.73
N SER A 360 9.48 45.86 -3.60
CA SER A 360 10.10 46.15 -2.30
C SER A 360 10.84 44.95 -1.71
N TRP A 361 10.61 43.73 -2.21
CA TRP A 361 11.29 42.52 -1.75
C TRP A 361 12.61 42.25 -2.47
N ALA A 362 12.91 42.96 -3.56
CA ALA A 362 14.15 42.80 -4.32
C ALA A 362 15.36 43.55 -3.73
N LYS A 363 15.18 44.31 -2.64
CA LYS A 363 16.20 45.18 -2.01
C LYS A 363 16.59 44.77 -0.58
N VAL A 364 16.14 43.61 -0.11
CA VAL A 364 16.51 42.99 1.18
C VAL A 364 17.18 41.66 0.87
#